data_AF-A0A845YKA6-F1
#
_entry.id   AF-A0A845YKA6-F1
#
_cell.length_a   1.000
_cell.length_b   1.000
_cell.length_c   1.000
_cell.angle_alpha   90.00
_cell.angle_beta   90.00
_cell.angle_gamma   90.00
#
_symmetry.space_group_name_H-M   'P 1'
#
loop_
_entity.id
_entity.type
_entity.pdbx_description
1 polymer ?
#
loop_
_entity_poly.entity_id
_entity_poly.type
_entity_poly.pdbx_seq_one_letter_code
_entity_poly.pdbx_strand_id
1 'polypeptide(L)'
;MDLLGDSQLLPPQRERVTGAIVFKRFTKSIKDNGGSPQSYRNAVVEETKELFDCTVNELYQMTGGKIRDLATLPQAAQEAYMVNESLSANELERLRGTIAGETQEEIDARIIGAVREQSKQTRKWLPW
;
A
#
# COMPACT_ATOMS: atom_id res chain seq x y z
N MET A 1 -24.87 -20.91 -7.74
CA MET A 1 -23.47 -20.47 -7.57
C MET A 1 -23.42 -19.12 -8.24
N ASP A 2 -23.78 -18.06 -7.51
CA ASP A 2 -23.78 -16.69 -8.05
C ASP A 2 -22.34 -16.19 -8.09
N LEU A 3 -21.76 -16.16 -9.28
CA LEU A 3 -20.44 -15.59 -9.57
C LEU A 3 -20.50 -14.10 -9.91
N LEU A 4 -21.67 -13.47 -9.74
CA LEU A 4 -21.91 -12.07 -10.04
C LEU A 4 -22.14 -11.34 -8.72
N GLY A 5 -21.06 -11.03 -8.02
CA GLY A 5 -21.11 -9.99 -7.00
C GLY A 5 -21.55 -8.69 -7.68
N ASP A 6 -22.55 -8.02 -7.12
CA ASP A 6 -23.11 -6.77 -7.65
C ASP A 6 -22.01 -5.82 -8.13
N SER A 7 -21.84 -5.74 -9.45
CA SER A 7 -20.82 -4.87 -10.05
C SER A 7 -21.20 -3.42 -9.75
N GLN A 8 -20.48 -2.81 -8.81
CA GLN A 8 -20.65 -1.40 -8.47
C GLN A 8 -20.51 -0.55 -9.73
N LEU A 9 -21.51 0.28 -10.00
CA LEU A 9 -21.46 1.25 -11.09
C LEU A 9 -20.32 2.24 -10.81
N LEU A 10 -19.33 2.28 -11.71
CA LEU A 10 -18.24 3.24 -11.62
C LEU A 10 -18.78 4.67 -11.82
N PRO A 11 -18.39 5.65 -10.97
CA PRO A 11 -18.86 7.02 -11.12
C PRO A 11 -18.37 7.63 -12.45
N PRO A 12 -19.15 8.55 -13.05
CA PRO A 12 -18.88 9.07 -14.39
C PRO A 12 -17.68 10.03 -14.47
N GLN A 13 -17.06 10.39 -13.34
CA GLN A 13 -16.07 11.46 -13.26
C GLN A 13 -14.66 10.97 -13.65
N ARG A 14 -14.12 11.52 -14.73
CA ARG A 14 -12.77 11.24 -15.24
C ARG A 14 -11.72 12.05 -14.46
N GLU A 15 -11.46 11.70 -13.21
CA GLU A 15 -10.29 12.23 -12.51
C GLU A 15 -9.05 11.38 -12.83
N ARG A 16 -7.93 12.05 -13.13
CA ARG A 16 -6.66 11.37 -13.35
C ARG A 16 -6.17 10.80 -12.03
N VAL A 17 -6.07 9.48 -11.94
CA VAL A 17 -5.44 8.82 -10.79
C VAL A 17 -3.93 9.05 -10.86
N THR A 18 -3.37 9.59 -9.79
CA THR A 18 -1.92 9.82 -9.62
C THR A 18 -1.41 9.01 -8.44
N GLY A 19 -0.11 8.75 -8.37
CA GLY A 19 0.49 8.07 -7.22
C GLY A 19 0.19 8.78 -5.89
N ALA A 20 0.16 10.12 -5.87
CA ALA A 20 -0.22 10.87 -4.68
C ALA A 20 -1.66 10.61 -4.20
N ILE A 21 -2.61 10.41 -5.13
CA ILE A 21 -3.99 10.06 -4.80
C ILE A 21 -4.06 8.65 -4.21
N VAL A 22 -3.36 7.69 -4.82
CA VAL A 22 -3.30 6.31 -4.34
C VAL A 22 -2.67 6.24 -2.96
N PHE A 23 -1.50 6.86 -2.77
CA PHE A 23 -0.81 6.91 -1.48
C PHE A 23 -1.65 7.58 -0.39
N LYS A 24 -2.38 8.65 -0.73
CA LYS A 24 -3.31 9.31 0.21
C LYS A 24 -4.45 8.39 0.63
N ARG A 25 -5.01 7.61 -0.30
CA ARG A 25 -6.04 6.61 0.02
C ARG A 25 -5.48 5.50 0.91
N PHE A 26 -4.31 4.98 0.56
CA PHE A 26 -3.62 3.96 1.35
C PHE A 26 -3.35 4.41 2.79
N THR A 27 -2.70 5.56 2.98
CA THR A 27 -2.47 6.13 4.32
C THR A 27 -3.78 6.43 5.06
N LYS A 28 -4.83 6.88 4.36
CA LYS A 28 -6.15 7.03 4.97
C LYS A 28 -6.72 5.69 5.45
N SER A 29 -6.59 4.62 4.68
CA SER A 29 -7.08 3.29 5.08
C SER A 29 -6.36 2.75 6.33
N ILE A 30 -5.05 3.01 6.46
CA ILE A 30 -4.28 2.71 7.69
C ILE A 30 -4.85 3.50 8.87
N LYS A 31 -5.07 4.81 8.69
CA LYS A 31 -5.63 5.68 9.73
C LYS A 31 -7.02 5.23 10.18
N ASP A 32 -7.89 4.91 9.21
CA ASP A 32 -9.28 4.53 9.46
C ASP A 32 -9.38 3.16 10.17
N ASN A 33 -8.29 2.37 10.17
CA ASN A 33 -8.12 1.14 10.95
C ASN A 33 -7.46 1.37 12.32
N GLY A 34 -7.23 2.62 12.73
CA GLY A 34 -6.62 2.95 14.01
C GLY A 34 -5.10 2.94 14.01
N GLY A 35 -4.45 2.90 12.84
CA GLY A 35 -2.99 2.92 12.75
C GLY A 35 -2.38 4.22 13.25
N SER A 36 -1.28 4.09 14.00
CA SER A 36 -0.51 5.23 14.51
C SER A 36 0.28 5.94 13.40
N PRO A 37 0.84 7.15 13.67
CA PRO A 37 1.76 7.81 12.74
C PRO A 37 2.98 6.97 12.35
N GLN A 38 3.41 6.04 13.22
CA GLN A 38 4.54 5.18 12.94
C GLN A 38 4.17 4.06 11.94
N SER A 39 2.92 3.62 11.93
CA SER A 39 2.41 2.61 11.00
C SER A 39 2.55 3.02 9.55
N TYR A 40 2.39 4.31 9.20
CA TYR A 40 2.59 4.76 7.82
C TYR A 40 4.02 4.51 7.34
N ARG A 41 5.00 4.84 8.18
CA ARG A 41 6.43 4.68 7.83
C ARG A 41 6.80 3.21 7.77
N ASN A 42 6.36 2.43 8.75
CA ASN A 42 6.65 1.00 8.79
C ASN A 42 5.98 0.24 7.65
N ALA A 43 4.75 0.61 7.29
CA ALA A 43 4.05 0.02 6.15
C ALA A 43 4.81 0.25 4.84
N VAL A 44 5.30 1.48 4.59
CA VAL A 44 6.14 1.77 3.42
C VAL A 44 7.45 0.99 3.45
N VAL A 45 8.10 0.88 4.61
CA VAL A 45 9.35 0.10 4.74
C VAL A 45 9.14 -1.37 4.39
N GLU A 46 8.07 -1.97 4.91
CA GLU A 46 7.74 -3.37 4.64
C GLU A 46 7.30 -3.58 3.19
N GLU A 47 6.51 -2.65 2.65
CA GLU A 47 6.15 -2.64 1.24
C GLU A 47 7.39 -2.61 0.35
N THR A 48 8.32 -1.68 0.57
CA THR A 48 9.56 -1.59 -0.22
C THR A 48 10.36 -2.88 -0.13
N LYS A 49 10.50 -3.43 1.08
CA LYS A 49 11.25 -4.65 1.32
C LYS A 49 10.68 -5.82 0.53
N GLU A 50 9.37 -6.02 0.57
CA GLU A 50 8.75 -7.15 -0.13
C GLU A 50 8.70 -6.92 -1.66
N LEU A 51 8.42 -5.69 -2.10
CA LEU A 51 8.32 -5.36 -3.53
C LEU A 51 9.67 -5.33 -4.25
N PHE A 52 10.77 -4.98 -3.57
CA PHE A 52 12.07 -4.74 -4.22
C PHE A 52 13.25 -5.47 -3.58
N ASP A 53 13.04 -6.23 -2.50
CA ASP A 53 14.09 -6.92 -1.75
C ASP A 53 15.23 -6.00 -1.28
N CYS A 54 14.88 -4.77 -0.91
CA CYS A 54 15.83 -3.77 -0.40
C CYS A 54 15.14 -2.78 0.56
N THR A 55 15.93 -1.95 1.23
CA THR A 55 15.42 -0.83 2.03
C THR A 55 15.02 0.36 1.16
N VAL A 56 14.17 1.24 1.70
CA VAL A 56 13.79 2.51 1.04
C VAL A 56 15.01 3.31 0.58
N ASN A 57 16.03 3.41 1.42
CA ASN A 57 17.23 4.19 1.09
C ASN A 57 18.04 3.54 -0.03
N GLU A 58 18.20 2.21 0.00
CA GLU A 58 18.89 1.48 -1.06
C GLU A 58 18.16 1.62 -2.38
N LEU A 59 16.82 1.55 -2.40
CA LEU A 59 16.03 1.76 -3.61
C LEU A 59 16.35 3.13 -4.25
N TYR A 60 16.30 4.21 -3.46
CA TYR A 60 16.62 5.54 -3.97
C TYR A 60 18.07 5.68 -4.44
N GLN A 61 19.02 5.06 -3.73
CA GLN A 61 20.43 5.08 -4.12
C GLN A 61 20.67 4.31 -5.42
N MET A 62 20.08 3.12 -5.57
CA MET A 62 20.22 2.26 -6.73
C MET A 62 19.61 2.89 -7.99
N THR A 63 18.51 3.61 -7.85
CA THR A 63 17.83 4.23 -9.00
C THR A 63 18.27 5.66 -9.28
N GLY A 64 19.11 6.25 -8.42
CA GLY A 64 19.46 7.68 -8.48
C GLY A 64 18.29 8.62 -8.17
N GLY A 65 17.23 8.11 -7.51
CA GLY A 65 16.06 8.89 -7.15
C GLY A 65 16.31 9.80 -5.96
N LYS A 66 15.51 10.86 -5.83
CA LYS A 66 15.52 11.75 -4.67
C LYS A 66 14.78 11.12 -3.50
N ILE A 67 15.48 10.96 -2.38
CA ILE A 67 14.93 10.40 -1.14
C ILE A 67 13.59 11.07 -0.78
N ARG A 68 12.58 10.23 -0.47
CA ARG A 68 11.19 10.61 -0.14
C ARG A 68 10.38 11.22 -1.30
N ASP A 69 10.90 11.18 -2.53
CA ASP A 69 10.18 11.64 -3.71
C ASP A 69 9.92 10.47 -4.66
N LEU A 70 8.78 9.81 -4.48
CA LEU A 70 8.40 8.63 -5.26
C LEU A 70 8.34 8.90 -6.77
N ALA A 71 8.01 10.14 -7.17
CA ALA A 71 7.93 10.54 -8.57
C ALA A 71 9.30 10.55 -9.28
N THR A 72 10.40 10.48 -8.52
CA THR A 72 11.76 10.41 -9.05
C THR A 72 12.30 8.98 -9.18
N LEU A 73 11.54 7.98 -8.72
CA LEU A 73 11.87 6.58 -8.97
C LEU A 73 11.58 6.19 -10.44
N PRO A 74 12.15 5.10 -10.96
CA PRO A 74 11.82 4.59 -12.28
C PRO A 74 10.33 4.25 -12.39
N GLN A 75 9.76 4.39 -13.58
CA GLN A 75 8.33 4.17 -13.82
C GLN A 75 7.84 2.81 -13.30
N ALA A 76 8.59 1.74 -13.53
CA ALA A 76 8.24 0.40 -13.05
C ALA A 76 8.11 0.33 -11.52
N ALA A 77 8.96 1.04 -10.78
CA ALA A 77 8.86 1.12 -9.33
C ALA A 77 7.64 1.94 -8.89
N GLN A 78 7.38 3.09 -9.56
CA GLN A 78 6.19 3.89 -9.29
C GLN A 78 4.89 3.10 -9.49
N GLU A 79 4.81 2.34 -10.58
CA GLU A 79 3.66 1.49 -10.89
C GLU A 79 3.50 0.37 -9.85
N ALA A 80 4.60 -0.29 -9.46
CA ALA A 80 4.57 -1.33 -8.43
C ALA A 80 4.03 -0.80 -7.09
N TYR A 81 4.48 0.37 -6.64
CA TYR A 81 3.90 1.05 -5.46
C TYR A 81 2.42 1.32 -5.65
N MET A 82 2.03 1.97 -6.77
CA MET A 82 0.63 2.31 -7.01
C MET A 82 -0.30 1.09 -7.01
N VAL A 83 0.13 -0.02 -7.61
CA VAL A 83 -0.64 -1.27 -7.61
C VAL A 83 -0.75 -1.81 -6.18
N ASN A 84 0.37 -1.93 -5.47
CA ASN A 84 0.37 -2.50 -4.13
C ASN A 84 -0.42 -1.64 -3.12
N GLU A 85 -0.23 -0.33 -3.13
CA GLU A 85 -0.95 0.62 -2.28
C GLU A 85 -2.46 0.57 -2.55
N SER A 86 -2.87 0.41 -3.82
CA SER A 86 -4.29 0.26 -4.18
C SER A 86 -4.90 -1.03 -3.62
N LEU A 87 -4.19 -2.15 -3.73
CA LEU A 87 -4.63 -3.45 -3.21
C LEU A 87 -4.64 -3.46 -1.67
N SER A 88 -3.59 -2.90 -1.07
CA SER A 88 -3.47 -2.76 0.38
C SER A 88 -4.58 -1.87 0.94
N ALA A 89 -4.91 -0.76 0.27
CA ALA A 89 -6.03 0.09 0.66
C ALA A 89 -7.36 -0.66 0.61
N ASN A 90 -7.64 -1.41 -0.46
CA ASN A 90 -8.86 -2.22 -0.57
C ASN A 90 -8.96 -3.24 0.58
N GLU A 91 -7.85 -3.93 0.89
CA GLU A 91 -7.83 -4.94 1.94
C GLU A 91 -8.03 -4.32 3.32
N LEU A 92 -7.35 -3.21 3.62
CA LEU A 92 -7.53 -2.49 4.88
C LEU A 92 -8.95 -1.91 5.01
N GLU A 93 -9.55 -1.42 3.92
CA GLU A 93 -10.95 -0.98 3.90
C GLU A 93 -11.91 -2.15 4.18
N ARG A 94 -11.65 -3.34 3.63
CA ARG A 94 -12.41 -4.57 3.90
C ARG A 94 -12.28 -5.02 5.36
N LEU A 95 -11.11 -4.84 5.95
CA LEU A 95 -10.81 -5.19 7.35
C LEU A 95 -11.27 -4.12 8.34
N ARG A 96 -11.82 -3.00 7.89
CA ARG A 96 -12.23 -1.90 8.77
C ARG A 96 -13.21 -2.37 9.84
N GLY A 97 -12.87 -2.08 11.10
CA GLY A 97 -13.64 -2.50 12.27
C GLY A 97 -13.42 -3.95 12.70
N THR A 98 -12.59 -4.72 11.97
CA THR A 98 -12.19 -6.09 12.34
C THR A 98 -10.76 -6.16 12.86
N ILE A 99 -9.92 -5.18 12.52
CA ILE A 99 -8.60 -5.02 13.14
C ILE A 99 -8.81 -4.58 14.58
N ALA A 100 -8.58 -5.50 15.51
CA ALA A 100 -8.63 -5.29 16.95
C ALA A 100 -7.27 -5.60 17.57
N GLY A 101 -6.96 -4.97 18.69
CA GLY A 101 -5.79 -5.22 19.52
C GLY A 101 -6.01 -4.64 20.91
N GLU A 102 -5.35 -5.20 21.91
CA GLU A 102 -5.39 -4.68 23.28
C GLU A 102 -4.50 -3.43 23.41
N THR A 103 -3.49 -3.31 22.55
CA THR A 103 -2.56 -2.18 22.51
C THR A 103 -2.45 -1.56 21.11
N GLN A 104 -1.90 -0.34 21.06
CA GLN A 104 -1.65 0.34 19.79
C GLN A 104 -0.61 -0.42 18.95
N GLU A 105 0.40 -1.02 19.60
CA GLU A 105 1.42 -1.83 18.94
C GLU A 105 0.83 -3.05 18.24
N GLU A 106 -0.17 -3.70 18.84
CA GLU A 106 -0.85 -4.85 18.22
C GLU A 106 -1.68 -4.44 17.01
N ILE A 107 -2.41 -3.32 17.11
CA ILE A 107 -3.17 -2.76 15.98
C ILE A 107 -2.21 -2.43 14.83
N ASP A 108 -1.13 -1.72 15.13
CA ASP A 108 -0.10 -1.34 14.18
C ASP A 108 0.54 -2.58 13.52
N ALA A 109 0.90 -3.59 14.31
CA ALA A 109 1.49 -4.83 13.82
C ALA A 109 0.53 -5.60 12.87
N ARG A 110 -0.77 -5.63 13.16
CA ARG A 110 -1.77 -6.26 12.30
C ARG A 110 -1.94 -5.51 10.98
N ILE A 111 -2.00 -4.17 11.02
CA ILE A 111 -2.07 -3.35 9.81
C ILE A 111 -0.83 -3.58 8.94
N ILE A 112 0.36 -3.49 9.53
CA ILE A 112 1.63 -3.72 8.83
C ILE A 112 1.70 -5.15 8.28
N GLY A 113 1.22 -6.14 9.04
CA GLY A 113 1.13 -7.53 8.60
C GLY A 113 0.25 -7.71 7.35
N ALA A 114 -0.90 -7.04 7.30
CA ALA A 114 -1.78 -7.05 6.13
C ALA A 114 -1.11 -6.42 4.91
N VAL A 115 -0.45 -5.27 5.08
CA VAL A 115 0.32 -4.62 4.00
C VAL A 115 1.44 -5.53 3.50
N ARG A 116 2.23 -6.11 4.42
CA ARG A 116 3.32 -7.03 4.07
C ARG A 116 2.81 -8.22 3.26
N GLU A 117 1.70 -8.83 3.67
CA GLU A 117 1.11 -9.95 2.93
C GLU A 117 0.66 -9.52 1.53
N GLN A 118 -0.01 -8.37 1.40
CA GLN A 118 -0.38 -7.83 0.09
C GLN A 118 0.85 -7.55 -0.78
N SER A 119 1.93 -7.00 -0.22
CA SER A 119 3.18 -6.78 -0.96
C SER A 119 3.80 -8.08 -1.45
N LYS A 120 3.78 -9.15 -0.66
CA LYS A 120 4.21 -10.48 -1.11
C LYS A 120 3.36 -11.03 -2.25
N GLN A 121 2.04 -10.81 -2.21
CA GLN A 121 1.17 -11.23 -3.31
C GLN A 121 1.40 -10.38 -4.57
N THR A 122 1.52 -9.06 -4.42
CA THR A 122 1.83 -8.14 -5.52
C THR A 122 3.15 -8.48 -6.19
N ARG A 123 4.19 -8.79 -5.40
CA ARG A 123 5.53 -9.17 -5.90
C ARG A 123 5.50 -10.33 -6.89
N LYS A 124 4.60 -11.30 -6.72
CA LYS A 124 4.48 -12.47 -7.63
C LYS A 124 4.11 -12.09 -9.08
N TRP A 125 3.58 -10.89 -9.28
CA TRP A 125 3.17 -10.38 -10.60
C TRP A 125 4.20 -9.45 -11.23
N LEU A 126 5.23 -9.06 -10.49
CA LEU A 126 6.28 -8.18 -10.96
C LEU A 126 7.38 -9.01 -11.67
N PRO A 127 8.08 -8.43 -12.65
CA PRO A 127 9.07 -9.17 -13.44
C PRO A 127 10.41 -9.39 -12.71
N TRP A 128 10.50 -9.02 -11.43
CA TRP A 128 11.65 -9.23 -10.54
C TRP A 128 11.19 -9.93 -9.27
#